data_AF-A0A0F7TFV8-F1
#
_entry.id   AF-A0A0F7TFV8-F1
#
_cell.length_a   1.000
_cell.length_b   1.000
_cell.length_c   1.000
_cell.angle_alpha   90.00
_cell.angle_beta   90.00
_cell.angle_gamma   90.00
#
_symmetry.space_group_name_H-M   'P 1'
#
loop_
_entity.id
_entity.type
_entity.pdbx_description
1 polymer ?
#
loop_
_entity_poly.entity_id
_entity_poly.type
_entity_poly.pdbx_seq_one_letter_code
_entity_poly.pdbx_strand_id
1 'polypeptide(L)'
;MMVIHGMAYSGPYVKTSWPGYQPFSYRTTESWSPIQPAWQHMDHILRYLGRNQHILKAGTPRIDLAMYQSSSSWSPGQISDSENLQAQGFTYNFLGPENLQLPEAVVSDGLLAPNGPGYKTLIFLNNTQIDNDVLSKVREFNRVGLPIFFVGEVQEQPISSKPNETYNSADMVNEFISRGKNIHRVSTNDDLPAALARAYLTPRVQFTPMDSSILGVYRTEAKSKIDYIWLLNDGNATASSIAEFEVDREVLPFSLDAWTGDEQPIAHYSFSGNQVEIPLSLQPHETTIIGFKPLRGLRPAYVTKTTGQVESVGYTVDGKLYASLKGSSTVTVSGRDEHVLKATVPESSSISLWDLKIQNWRGSPNYTTSIETQITVHKFSNQSLVPWKEISADLESFSGIGTYSASFTVPDVGNIGAYLSVGPISNTLRVWVNDHQLSPFGADNVKVEISNYTPKQS
;
A
#
# COMPACT_ATOMS: atom_id res chain seq x y z
N MET A 1 -2.19 6.77 -12.56
CA MET A 1 -2.53 8.20 -12.37
C MET A 1 -3.94 8.23 -11.82
N MET A 2 -4.18 8.81 -10.66
CA MET A 2 -5.53 8.93 -10.12
C MET A 2 -6.22 10.16 -10.72
N VAL A 3 -7.48 10.02 -11.07
CA VAL A 3 -8.38 11.13 -11.42
C VAL A 3 -9.53 11.07 -10.44
N ILE A 4 -9.63 12.08 -9.57
CA ILE A 4 -10.72 12.15 -8.60
C ILE A 4 -11.99 12.53 -9.36
N HIS A 5 -12.95 11.61 -9.41
CA HIS A 5 -14.26 11.88 -9.95
C HIS A 5 -15.09 12.68 -8.94
N GLY A 6 -15.75 13.75 -9.39
CA GLY A 6 -16.70 14.50 -8.58
C GLY A 6 -16.37 15.98 -8.34
N MET A 7 -15.50 16.63 -9.11
CA MET A 7 -15.36 18.10 -8.99
C MET A 7 -16.42 18.83 -9.84
N ALA A 8 -17.62 18.99 -9.28
CA ALA A 8 -18.69 19.75 -9.92
C ALA A 8 -18.38 21.26 -9.98
N TYR A 9 -19.04 21.98 -10.89
CA TYR A 9 -18.97 23.44 -10.92
C TYR A 9 -19.49 24.03 -9.61
N SER A 10 -18.62 24.71 -8.86
CA SER A 10 -18.91 25.23 -7.52
C SER A 10 -19.49 26.65 -7.51
N GLY A 11 -19.73 27.25 -8.68
CA GLY A 11 -20.29 28.59 -8.80
C GLY A 11 -21.81 28.59 -8.88
N PRO A 12 -22.45 29.78 -8.87
CA PRO A 12 -23.90 29.90 -9.00
C PRO A 12 -24.38 29.27 -10.31
N TYR A 13 -25.35 28.37 -10.22
CA TYR A 13 -25.94 27.70 -11.37
C TYR A 13 -27.46 27.84 -11.35
N VAL A 14 -28.07 27.95 -12.53
CA VAL A 14 -29.50 28.23 -12.65
C VAL A 14 -30.33 27.14 -11.99
N LYS A 15 -31.34 27.54 -11.20
CA LYS A 15 -32.23 26.62 -10.45
C LYS A 15 -31.48 25.68 -9.50
N THR A 16 -30.40 26.16 -8.87
CA THR A 16 -29.72 25.45 -7.78
C THR A 16 -29.84 26.22 -6.48
N SER A 17 -29.84 25.48 -5.37
CA SER A 17 -29.68 25.97 -4.00
C SER A 17 -28.35 25.46 -3.47
N TRP A 18 -27.92 25.92 -2.29
CA TRP A 18 -26.87 25.24 -1.52
C TRP A 18 -27.13 23.70 -1.46
N PRO A 19 -26.13 22.82 -1.66
CA PRO A 19 -24.69 23.09 -1.83
C PRO A 19 -24.24 23.31 -3.29
N GLY A 20 -25.11 23.84 -4.15
CA GLY A 20 -24.81 24.16 -5.55
C GLY A 20 -25.20 23.06 -6.55
N TYR A 21 -24.59 23.10 -7.73
CA TYR A 21 -24.87 22.12 -8.77
C TYR A 21 -24.33 20.73 -8.40
N GLN A 22 -25.21 19.72 -8.43
CA GLN A 22 -24.89 18.34 -8.11
C GLN A 22 -25.18 17.46 -9.32
N PRO A 23 -24.16 17.03 -10.09
CA PRO A 23 -24.37 16.18 -11.26
C PRO A 23 -24.88 14.79 -10.84
N PHE A 24 -25.48 14.07 -11.80
CA PHE A 24 -26.00 12.70 -11.59
C PHE A 24 -27.04 12.53 -10.48
N SER A 25 -27.72 13.61 -10.07
CA SER A 25 -28.82 13.56 -9.10
C SER A 25 -28.46 12.84 -7.79
N TYR A 26 -27.27 13.12 -7.23
CA TYR A 26 -26.75 12.47 -6.02
C TYR A 26 -26.55 10.95 -6.12
N ARG A 27 -26.54 10.38 -7.34
CA ARG A 27 -26.27 8.95 -7.56
C ARG A 27 -24.79 8.60 -7.53
N THR A 28 -23.93 9.61 -7.54
CA THR A 28 -22.48 9.45 -7.40
C THR A 28 -22.04 10.05 -6.08
N THR A 29 -20.82 9.71 -5.67
CA THR A 29 -20.19 10.24 -4.45
C THR A 29 -20.00 11.77 -4.52
N GLU A 30 -19.41 12.28 -3.43
CA GLU A 30 -19.12 13.68 -3.12
C GLU A 30 -18.77 14.61 -4.30
N SER A 31 -19.30 15.84 -4.23
CA SER A 31 -18.89 16.95 -5.08
C SER A 31 -17.67 17.67 -4.47
N TRP A 32 -16.47 17.11 -4.67
CA TRP A 32 -15.18 17.59 -4.15
C TRP A 32 -14.94 19.08 -4.44
N SER A 33 -15.33 19.95 -3.50
CA SER A 33 -15.30 21.40 -3.68
C SER A 33 -15.26 22.15 -2.34
N PRO A 34 -14.96 23.46 -2.33
CA PRO A 34 -14.89 24.27 -1.10
C PRO A 34 -16.16 24.33 -0.25
N ILE A 35 -17.31 23.87 -0.78
CA ILE A 35 -18.56 23.81 -0.01
C ILE A 35 -18.54 22.71 1.06
N GLN A 36 -17.63 21.74 0.94
CA GLN A 36 -17.43 20.68 1.90
C GLN A 36 -16.50 21.14 3.02
N PRO A 37 -16.86 20.95 4.30
CA PRO A 37 -15.99 21.26 5.44
C PRO A 37 -14.63 20.55 5.37
N ALA A 38 -14.59 19.33 4.86
CA ALA A 38 -13.37 18.54 4.69
C ALA A 38 -12.44 19.07 3.59
N TRP A 39 -12.88 20.00 2.74
CA TRP A 39 -12.07 20.57 1.66
C TRP A 39 -10.77 21.20 2.17
N GLN A 40 -10.79 21.75 3.38
CA GLN A 40 -9.61 22.34 4.01
C GLN A 40 -8.49 21.31 4.26
N HIS A 41 -8.78 20.00 4.21
CA HIS A 41 -7.82 18.90 4.37
C HIS A 41 -7.41 18.26 3.02
N MET A 42 -8.02 18.70 1.92
CA MET A 42 -7.77 18.14 0.60
C MET A 42 -6.32 18.29 0.17
N ASP A 43 -5.62 19.33 0.63
CA ASP A 43 -4.20 19.53 0.34
C ASP A 43 -3.32 18.39 0.90
N HIS A 44 -3.59 17.93 2.13
CA HIS A 44 -2.88 16.80 2.73
C HIS A 44 -3.17 15.50 1.99
N ILE A 45 -4.44 15.25 1.66
CA ILE A 45 -4.87 14.05 0.91
C ILE A 45 -4.20 14.03 -0.47
N LEU A 46 -4.23 15.14 -1.21
CA LEU A 46 -3.62 15.24 -2.53
C LEU A 46 -2.10 15.12 -2.49
N ARG A 47 -1.43 15.63 -1.45
CA ARG A 47 0.01 15.42 -1.25
C ARG A 47 0.32 13.94 -0.99
N TYR A 48 -0.45 13.29 -0.12
CA TYR A 48 -0.33 11.84 0.13
C TYR A 48 -0.50 11.03 -1.16
N LEU A 49 -1.55 11.30 -1.93
CA LEU A 49 -1.79 10.66 -3.22
C LEU A 49 -0.67 10.95 -4.22
N GLY A 50 -0.20 12.20 -4.27
CA GLY A 50 0.88 12.63 -5.15
C GLY A 50 2.19 11.90 -4.88
N ARG A 51 2.57 11.74 -3.60
CA ARG A 51 3.79 11.01 -3.19
C ARG A 51 3.68 9.52 -3.50
N ASN A 52 2.55 8.88 -3.20
CA ASN A 52 2.30 7.50 -3.59
C ASN A 52 2.37 7.32 -5.11
N GLN A 53 1.69 8.17 -5.88
CA GLN A 53 1.73 8.12 -7.34
C GLN A 53 3.12 8.39 -7.92
N HIS A 54 3.94 9.21 -7.26
CA HIS A 54 5.32 9.43 -7.67
C HIS A 54 6.11 8.12 -7.59
N ILE A 55 6.06 7.46 -6.43
CA ILE A 55 6.71 6.16 -6.22
C ILE A 55 6.17 5.10 -7.16
N LEU A 56 4.84 4.96 -7.29
CA LEU A 56 4.19 4.00 -8.18
C LEU A 56 4.46 4.22 -9.68
N LYS A 57 5.10 5.34 -10.06
CA LYS A 57 5.55 5.64 -11.43
C LYS A 57 7.07 5.65 -11.57
N ALA A 58 7.82 5.58 -10.48
CA ALA A 58 9.28 5.68 -10.51
C ALA A 58 9.91 4.48 -11.24
N GLY A 59 10.90 4.71 -12.09
CA GLY A 59 11.61 3.63 -12.79
C GLY A 59 10.70 2.63 -13.53
N THR A 60 11.11 1.37 -13.53
CA THR A 60 10.43 0.27 -14.24
C THR A 60 9.72 -0.65 -13.23
N PRO A 61 8.48 -1.09 -13.49
CA PRO A 61 7.83 -2.09 -12.63
C PRO A 61 8.63 -3.40 -12.62
N ARG A 62 8.56 -4.13 -11.52
CA ARG A 62 9.08 -5.50 -11.39
C ARG A 62 7.94 -6.41 -11.01
N ILE A 63 7.64 -7.36 -11.90
CA ILE A 63 6.48 -8.23 -11.79
C ILE A 63 6.96 -9.67 -11.91
N ASP A 64 6.50 -10.56 -11.04
CA ASP A 64 7.04 -11.92 -10.97
C ASP A 64 6.53 -12.81 -12.10
N LEU A 65 5.23 -12.79 -12.38
CA LEU A 65 4.59 -13.74 -13.29
C LEU A 65 3.91 -13.03 -14.47
N ALA A 66 4.12 -13.54 -15.68
CA ALA A 66 3.32 -13.18 -16.85
C ALA A 66 2.23 -14.24 -17.06
N MET A 67 0.97 -13.87 -16.89
CA MET A 67 -0.18 -14.73 -17.16
C MET A 67 -0.69 -14.50 -18.57
N TYR A 68 -0.52 -15.47 -19.46
CA TYR A 68 -1.01 -15.39 -20.82
C TYR A 68 -2.53 -15.61 -20.88
N GLN A 69 -3.22 -14.68 -21.53
CA GLN A 69 -4.65 -14.71 -21.77
C GLN A 69 -4.95 -14.40 -23.24
N SER A 70 -5.58 -15.35 -23.93
CA SER A 70 -5.99 -15.21 -25.33
C SER A 70 -7.42 -14.65 -25.49
N SER A 71 -8.25 -14.69 -24.44
CA SER A 71 -9.66 -14.30 -24.53
C SER A 71 -9.85 -12.78 -24.40
N SER A 72 -10.45 -12.17 -25.41
CA SER A 72 -10.98 -10.80 -25.34
C SER A 72 -12.43 -10.84 -24.85
N SER A 73 -12.65 -11.15 -23.56
CA SER A 73 -14.00 -10.99 -23.01
C SER A 73 -14.33 -9.50 -22.91
N TRP A 74 -15.45 -9.08 -23.51
CA TRP A 74 -15.97 -7.73 -23.37
C TRP A 74 -16.70 -7.51 -22.04
N SER A 75 -16.77 -8.53 -21.18
CA SER A 75 -17.31 -8.42 -19.83
C SER A 75 -16.18 -8.44 -18.80
N PRO A 76 -16.21 -7.54 -17.80
CA PRO A 76 -15.32 -7.67 -16.64
C PRO A 76 -15.62 -9.00 -15.96
N GLY A 77 -14.58 -9.77 -15.71
CA GLY A 77 -14.65 -11.06 -15.02
C GLY A 77 -13.40 -11.28 -14.20
N GLN A 78 -13.54 -12.00 -13.09
CA GLN A 78 -12.42 -12.45 -12.31
C GLN A 78 -11.69 -13.55 -13.11
N ILE A 79 -10.43 -13.32 -13.46
CA ILE A 79 -9.64 -14.22 -14.31
C ILE A 79 -8.98 -15.33 -13.47
N SER A 80 -8.79 -15.09 -12.17
CA SER A 80 -8.31 -16.08 -11.19
C SER A 80 -9.09 -15.94 -9.89
N ASP A 81 -9.70 -17.04 -9.44
CA ASP A 81 -10.49 -17.10 -8.21
C ASP A 81 -9.67 -17.46 -6.95
N SER A 82 -8.35 -17.65 -7.10
CA SER A 82 -7.47 -18.10 -6.02
C SER A 82 -6.51 -16.98 -5.56
N GLU A 83 -6.45 -16.75 -4.26
CA GLU A 83 -5.51 -15.82 -3.59
C GLU A 83 -4.17 -16.49 -3.24
N ASN A 84 -3.97 -17.76 -3.63
CA ASN A 84 -2.83 -18.58 -3.21
C ASN A 84 -1.45 -18.01 -3.62
N LEU A 85 -1.34 -17.39 -4.79
CA LEU A 85 -0.13 -16.72 -5.27
C LEU A 85 0.10 -15.41 -4.53
N GLN A 86 -0.98 -14.64 -4.32
CA GLN A 86 -0.95 -13.38 -3.58
C GLN A 86 -0.53 -13.58 -2.13
N ALA A 87 -1.06 -14.61 -1.46
CA ALA A 87 -0.70 -14.97 -0.08
C ALA A 87 0.80 -15.26 0.08
N GLN A 88 1.47 -15.73 -0.98
CA GLN A 88 2.91 -15.96 -0.98
C GLN A 88 3.72 -14.70 -1.33
N GLY A 89 3.08 -13.67 -1.89
CA GLY A 89 3.69 -12.40 -2.31
C GLY A 89 3.98 -12.31 -3.82
N PHE A 90 3.52 -13.27 -4.65
CA PHE A 90 3.71 -13.18 -6.09
C PHE A 90 2.88 -12.05 -6.71
N THR A 91 3.55 -11.26 -7.54
CA THR A 91 2.91 -10.25 -8.39
C THR A 91 2.76 -10.76 -9.82
N TYR A 92 1.67 -10.38 -10.50
CA TYR A 92 1.43 -10.82 -11.87
C TYR A 92 0.72 -9.80 -12.73
N ASN A 93 0.92 -9.91 -14.04
CA ASN A 93 0.17 -9.19 -15.06
C ASN A 93 -0.37 -10.16 -16.10
N PHE A 94 -1.45 -9.75 -16.78
CA PHE A 94 -1.96 -10.47 -17.93
C PHE A 94 -1.29 -9.97 -19.23
N LEU A 95 -0.92 -10.91 -20.10
CA LEU A 95 -0.35 -10.66 -21.43
C LEU A 95 -1.24 -11.31 -22.50
N GLY A 96 -1.51 -10.57 -23.57
CA GLY A 96 -2.14 -11.10 -24.77
C GLY A 96 -1.11 -11.55 -25.84
N PRO A 97 -1.57 -12.17 -26.94
CA PRO A 97 -0.72 -12.59 -28.06
C PRO A 97 0.18 -11.46 -28.59
N GLU A 98 -0.39 -10.26 -28.77
CA GLU A 98 0.33 -9.10 -29.28
C GLU A 98 1.47 -8.64 -28.35
N ASN A 99 1.31 -8.79 -27.03
CA ASN A 99 2.36 -8.43 -26.08
C ASN A 99 3.61 -9.30 -26.26
N LEU A 100 3.45 -10.57 -26.66
CA LEU A 100 4.57 -11.48 -26.89
C LEU A 100 5.33 -11.17 -28.19
N GLN A 101 4.75 -10.38 -29.09
CA GLN A 101 5.37 -9.97 -30.36
C GLN A 101 6.09 -8.61 -30.27
N LEU A 102 6.01 -7.92 -29.13
CA LEU A 102 6.70 -6.67 -28.92
C LEU A 102 8.24 -6.87 -28.99
N PRO A 103 9.01 -5.90 -29.52
CA PRO A 103 10.47 -5.98 -29.57
C PRO A 103 11.12 -6.23 -28.20
N GLU A 104 10.48 -5.78 -27.13
CA GLU A 104 10.93 -5.94 -25.74
C GLU A 104 10.62 -7.32 -25.14
N ALA A 105 9.79 -8.14 -25.81
CA ALA A 105 9.44 -9.50 -25.38
C ALA A 105 10.57 -10.50 -25.72
N VAL A 106 11.71 -10.29 -25.07
CA VAL A 106 12.92 -11.11 -25.16
C VAL A 106 13.28 -11.67 -23.80
N VAL A 107 14.00 -12.79 -23.78
CA VAL A 107 14.50 -13.39 -22.53
C VAL A 107 16.01 -13.16 -22.45
N SER A 108 16.46 -12.56 -21.33
CA SER A 108 17.87 -12.44 -20.95
C SER A 108 17.97 -12.60 -19.44
N ASP A 109 19.07 -13.22 -18.98
CA ASP A 109 19.37 -13.40 -17.55
C ASP A 109 18.23 -14.08 -16.78
N GLY A 110 17.54 -15.02 -17.43
CA GLY A 110 16.42 -15.77 -16.86
C GLY A 110 15.11 -14.99 -16.75
N LEU A 111 15.03 -13.75 -17.27
CA LEU A 111 13.83 -12.91 -17.19
C LEU A 111 13.26 -12.61 -18.58
N LEU A 112 11.93 -12.65 -18.70
CA LEU A 112 11.18 -12.16 -19.86
C LEU A 112 10.96 -10.65 -19.74
N ALA A 113 11.29 -9.90 -20.79
CA ALA A 113 11.25 -8.44 -20.85
C ALA A 113 12.06 -7.76 -19.72
N PRO A 114 13.37 -8.03 -19.58
CA PRO A 114 14.21 -7.56 -18.45
C PRO A 114 14.31 -6.03 -18.34
N ASN A 115 14.24 -5.32 -19.48
CA ASN A 115 14.22 -3.85 -19.51
C ASN A 115 12.84 -3.25 -19.17
N GLY A 116 11.80 -4.09 -19.11
CA GLY A 116 10.44 -3.78 -18.72
C GLY A 116 10.09 -4.49 -17.40
N PRO A 117 8.93 -5.16 -17.28
CA PRO A 117 8.50 -5.83 -16.05
C PRO A 117 9.45 -6.90 -15.49
N GLY A 118 10.27 -7.54 -16.35
CA GLY A 118 11.21 -8.58 -15.95
C GLY A 118 10.53 -9.80 -15.31
N TYR A 119 9.62 -10.45 -16.03
CA TYR A 119 8.88 -11.62 -15.53
C TYR A 119 9.82 -12.81 -15.34
N LYS A 120 9.69 -13.52 -14.21
CA LYS A 120 10.46 -14.73 -13.89
C LYS A 120 9.96 -15.95 -14.68
N THR A 121 8.72 -15.93 -15.16
CA THR A 121 8.11 -17.04 -15.91
C THR A 121 6.91 -16.59 -16.75
N LEU A 122 6.56 -17.38 -17.75
CA LEU A 122 5.31 -17.26 -18.53
C LEU A 122 4.34 -18.39 -18.15
N ILE A 123 3.08 -18.07 -17.91
CA ILE A 123 2.06 -19.00 -17.42
C ILE A 123 0.85 -18.95 -18.35
N PHE A 124 0.52 -20.06 -18.97
CA PHE A 124 -0.68 -20.25 -19.74
C PHE A 124 -1.79 -20.77 -18.83
N LEU A 125 -2.88 -20.01 -18.71
CA LEU A 125 -4.02 -20.38 -17.88
C LEU A 125 -4.89 -21.47 -18.53
N ASN A 126 -5.78 -22.07 -17.74
CA ASN A 126 -6.67 -23.12 -18.25
C ASN A 126 -7.51 -22.64 -19.45
N ASN A 127 -7.71 -23.53 -20.40
CA ASN A 127 -8.43 -23.28 -21.65
C ASN A 127 -7.80 -22.19 -22.53
N THR A 128 -6.48 -22.04 -22.45
CA THR A 128 -5.77 -21.09 -23.29
C THR A 128 -5.82 -21.48 -24.76
N GLN A 129 -5.80 -20.48 -25.66
CA GLN A 129 -5.67 -20.69 -27.09
C GLN A 129 -4.33 -20.11 -27.57
N ILE A 130 -3.58 -20.90 -28.35
CA ILE A 130 -2.21 -20.57 -28.78
C ILE A 130 -2.11 -20.67 -30.30
N ASP A 131 -1.80 -19.55 -30.95
CA ASP A 131 -1.54 -19.53 -32.39
C ASP A 131 -0.07 -19.86 -32.71
N ASN A 132 0.27 -19.86 -34.00
CA ASN A 132 1.63 -20.19 -34.46
C ASN A 132 2.67 -19.16 -34.01
N ASP A 133 2.29 -17.89 -33.90
CA ASP A 133 3.21 -16.80 -33.56
C ASP A 133 3.54 -16.84 -32.08
N VAL A 134 2.54 -17.09 -31.23
CA VAL A 134 2.73 -17.35 -29.80
C VAL A 134 3.56 -18.63 -29.60
N LEU A 135 3.23 -19.74 -30.29
CA LEU A 135 4.01 -20.96 -30.16
C LEU A 135 5.48 -20.78 -30.58
N SER A 136 5.73 -19.98 -31.60
CA SER A 136 7.07 -19.62 -32.05
C SER A 136 7.86 -18.88 -30.96
N LYS A 137 7.25 -17.90 -30.29
CA LYS A 137 7.87 -17.19 -29.15
C LYS A 137 8.08 -18.12 -27.95
N VAL A 138 7.13 -19.00 -27.63
CA VAL A 138 7.30 -20.00 -26.56
C VAL A 138 8.48 -20.92 -26.85
N ARG A 139 8.68 -21.33 -28.11
CA ARG A 139 9.87 -22.10 -28.53
C ARG A 139 11.16 -21.33 -28.30
N GLU A 140 11.18 -20.04 -28.65
CA GLU A 140 12.32 -19.16 -28.42
C GLU A 140 12.65 -19.08 -26.92
N PHE A 141 11.66 -18.75 -26.09
CA PHE A 141 11.82 -18.59 -24.65
C PHE A 141 12.28 -19.87 -23.95
N ASN A 142 11.70 -21.03 -24.29
CA ASN A 142 12.12 -22.31 -23.73
C ASN A 142 13.55 -22.70 -24.17
N ARG A 143 13.98 -22.35 -25.39
CA ARG A 143 15.35 -22.63 -25.86
C ARG A 143 16.41 -21.88 -25.05
N VAL A 144 16.11 -20.66 -24.61
CA VAL A 144 17.00 -19.85 -23.78
C VAL A 144 16.75 -20.05 -22.28
N GLY A 145 15.88 -21.00 -21.91
CA GLY A 145 15.76 -21.51 -20.55
C GLY A 145 14.73 -20.80 -19.66
N LEU A 146 13.82 -19.98 -20.21
CA LEU A 146 12.72 -19.43 -19.40
C LEU A 146 11.81 -20.57 -18.91
N PRO A 147 11.45 -20.63 -17.61
CA PRO A 147 10.38 -21.51 -17.13
C PRO A 147 9.04 -21.11 -17.77
N ILE A 148 8.28 -22.11 -18.21
CA ILE A 148 6.95 -21.89 -18.80
C ILE A 148 5.97 -22.90 -18.20
N PHE A 149 4.83 -22.42 -17.71
CA PHE A 149 3.82 -23.26 -17.08
C PHE A 149 2.55 -23.30 -17.94
N PHE A 150 1.96 -24.48 -18.05
CA PHE A 150 0.65 -24.69 -18.66
C PHE A 150 -0.28 -25.24 -17.60
N VAL A 151 -1.29 -24.46 -17.23
CA VAL A 151 -2.32 -24.86 -16.28
C VAL A 151 -3.50 -25.45 -17.04
N GLY A 152 -3.96 -26.64 -16.62
CA GLY A 152 -5.08 -27.33 -17.24
C GLY A 152 -4.83 -27.70 -18.69
N GLU A 153 -5.87 -27.57 -19.52
CA GLU A 153 -5.85 -28.01 -20.92
C GLU A 153 -5.61 -26.83 -21.88
N VAL A 154 -4.93 -27.12 -22.98
CA VAL A 154 -4.78 -26.20 -24.11
C VAL A 154 -5.95 -26.45 -25.07
N GLN A 155 -6.65 -25.38 -25.46
CA GLN A 155 -7.76 -25.45 -26.39
C GLN A 155 -7.30 -25.25 -27.83
N GLU A 156 -8.01 -25.87 -28.76
CA GLU A 156 -7.83 -25.60 -30.19
C GLU A 156 -8.25 -24.18 -30.52
N GLN A 157 -7.53 -23.55 -31.46
CA GLN A 157 -7.94 -22.28 -32.03
C GLN A 157 -9.21 -22.50 -32.87
N PRO A 158 -10.23 -21.63 -32.77
CA PRO A 158 -11.37 -21.70 -33.67
C PRO A 158 -10.90 -21.51 -35.11
N ILE A 159 -11.59 -22.16 -36.05
CA ILE A 159 -11.29 -22.08 -37.49
C ILE A 159 -11.28 -20.60 -37.93
N SER A 160 -10.17 -20.15 -38.51
CA SER A 160 -10.04 -18.78 -39.02
C SER A 160 -11.00 -18.56 -40.18
N SER A 161 -11.63 -17.38 -40.24
CA SER A 161 -12.36 -16.93 -41.41
C SER A 161 -11.44 -16.47 -42.55
N LYS A 162 -10.13 -16.40 -42.31
CA LYS A 162 -9.14 -16.04 -43.35
C LYS A 162 -8.72 -17.29 -44.14
N PRO A 163 -8.80 -17.24 -45.49
CA PRO A 163 -8.28 -18.32 -46.33
C PRO A 163 -6.78 -18.53 -46.07
N ASN A 164 -6.37 -19.79 -45.86
CA ASN A 164 -4.97 -20.26 -45.71
C ASN A 164 -4.29 -20.09 -44.33
N GLU A 165 -5.00 -19.68 -43.27
CA GLU A 165 -4.44 -19.80 -41.91
C GLU A 165 -4.55 -21.26 -41.43
N THR A 166 -3.41 -21.93 -41.28
CA THR A 166 -3.31 -23.28 -40.69
C THR A 166 -2.90 -23.15 -39.22
N TYR A 167 -3.78 -23.50 -38.29
CA TYR A 167 -3.43 -23.58 -36.87
C TYR A 167 -2.80 -24.94 -36.57
N ASN A 168 -1.87 -24.98 -35.61
CA ASN A 168 -1.43 -26.25 -35.04
C ASN A 168 -2.61 -26.93 -34.35
N SER A 169 -2.77 -28.25 -34.51
CA SER A 169 -3.71 -29.02 -33.70
C SER A 169 -3.30 -28.97 -32.22
N ALA A 170 -4.27 -29.18 -31.32
CA ALA A 170 -3.95 -29.30 -29.90
C ALA A 170 -2.88 -30.37 -29.64
N ASP A 171 -2.89 -31.47 -30.41
CA ASP A 171 -1.88 -32.53 -30.35
C ASP A 171 -0.46 -32.04 -30.64
N MET A 172 -0.27 -31.17 -31.63
CA MET A 172 1.05 -30.61 -31.96
C MET A 172 1.55 -29.67 -30.85
N VAL A 173 0.66 -28.89 -30.25
CA VAL A 173 0.99 -28.02 -29.11
C VAL A 173 1.33 -28.87 -27.89
N ASN A 174 0.54 -29.91 -27.63
CA ASN A 174 0.75 -30.86 -26.54
C ASN A 174 2.05 -31.66 -26.69
N GLU A 175 2.38 -32.08 -27.90
CA GLU A 175 3.64 -32.74 -28.21
C GLU A 175 4.82 -31.79 -27.94
N PHE A 176 4.73 -30.53 -28.39
CA PHE A 176 5.76 -29.53 -28.11
C PHE A 176 5.93 -29.32 -26.59
N ILE A 177 4.83 -29.15 -25.85
CA ILE A 177 4.82 -28.99 -24.39
C ILE A 177 5.53 -30.17 -23.73
N SER A 178 5.19 -31.41 -24.12
CA SER A 178 5.78 -32.63 -23.54
C SER A 178 7.29 -32.81 -23.79
N ARG A 179 7.82 -32.16 -24.83
CA ARG A 179 9.26 -32.22 -25.18
C ARG A 179 10.05 -31.04 -24.62
N GLY A 180 9.38 -30.04 -24.06
CA GLY A 180 10.03 -28.85 -23.48
C GLY A 180 10.78 -29.19 -22.20
N LYS A 181 12.05 -28.77 -22.11
CA LYS A 181 12.89 -29.06 -20.94
C LYS A 181 12.56 -28.19 -19.73
N ASN A 182 12.11 -26.95 -19.95
CA ASN A 182 11.68 -26.05 -18.89
C ASN A 182 10.19 -25.70 -19.01
N ILE A 183 9.41 -26.63 -19.56
CA ILE A 183 7.96 -26.52 -19.67
C ILE A 183 7.33 -27.44 -18.61
N HIS A 184 6.43 -26.86 -17.81
CA HIS A 184 5.81 -27.52 -16.68
C HIS A 184 4.30 -27.61 -16.90
N ARG A 185 3.72 -28.79 -16.71
CA ARG A 185 2.27 -28.98 -16.68
C ARG A 185 1.76 -28.94 -15.25
N VAL A 186 0.67 -28.21 -15.06
CA VAL A 186 -0.01 -28.01 -13.78
C VAL A 186 -1.48 -28.31 -13.98
N SER A 187 -2.11 -29.09 -13.12
CA SER A 187 -3.50 -29.50 -13.33
C SER A 187 -4.49 -28.35 -13.10
N THR A 188 -4.29 -27.58 -12.04
CA THR A 188 -5.21 -26.51 -11.63
C THR A 188 -4.44 -25.26 -11.17
N ASN A 189 -5.13 -24.11 -11.07
CA ASN A 189 -4.53 -22.89 -10.52
C ASN A 189 -4.07 -23.07 -9.05
N ASP A 190 -4.71 -23.96 -8.30
CA ASP A 190 -4.35 -24.22 -6.90
C ASP A 190 -3.02 -24.95 -6.73
N ASP A 191 -2.61 -25.72 -7.76
CA ASP A 191 -1.34 -26.46 -7.77
C ASP A 191 -0.15 -25.58 -8.18
N LEU A 192 -0.41 -24.38 -8.70
CA LEU A 192 0.60 -23.51 -9.29
C LEU A 192 1.68 -23.05 -8.29
N PRO A 193 1.38 -22.64 -7.05
CA PRO A 193 2.42 -22.23 -6.11
C PRO A 193 3.42 -23.35 -5.81
N ALA A 194 2.94 -24.59 -5.64
CA ALA A 194 3.82 -25.74 -5.43
C ALA A 194 4.68 -26.05 -6.68
N ALA A 195 4.14 -25.83 -7.88
CA ALA A 195 4.88 -25.99 -9.12
C ALA A 195 5.97 -24.91 -9.29
N LEU A 196 5.67 -23.65 -8.98
CA LEU A 196 6.63 -22.55 -8.97
C LEU A 196 7.77 -22.82 -7.99
N ALA A 197 7.46 -23.26 -6.77
CA ALA A 197 8.46 -23.60 -5.76
C ALA A 197 9.39 -24.75 -6.22
N ARG A 198 8.87 -25.80 -6.87
CA ARG A 198 9.69 -26.89 -7.45
C ARG A 198 10.61 -26.41 -8.57
N ALA A 199 10.26 -25.32 -9.24
CA ALA A 199 11.09 -24.66 -10.24
C ALA A 199 12.03 -23.61 -9.63
N TYR A 200 12.13 -23.53 -8.29
CA TYR A 200 12.93 -22.55 -7.55
C TYR A 200 12.55 -21.09 -7.85
N LEU A 201 11.28 -20.85 -8.16
CA LEU A 201 10.74 -19.51 -8.34
C LEU A 201 10.10 -19.05 -7.03
N THR A 202 10.64 -17.98 -6.46
CA THR A 202 10.11 -17.27 -5.30
C THR A 202 9.64 -15.87 -5.72
N PRO A 203 8.73 -15.23 -4.98
CA PRO A 203 8.37 -13.85 -5.25
C PRO A 203 9.49 -12.90 -4.83
N ARG A 204 9.51 -11.68 -5.38
CA ARG A 204 10.49 -10.64 -5.01
C ARG A 204 10.32 -10.14 -3.57
N VAL A 205 9.08 -10.21 -3.08
CA VAL A 205 8.72 -9.92 -1.69
C VAL A 205 7.89 -11.08 -1.20
N GLN A 206 8.38 -11.78 -0.19
CA GLN A 206 7.67 -12.87 0.46
C GLN A 206 7.24 -12.46 1.87
N PHE A 207 6.12 -12.97 2.36
CA PHE A 207 5.63 -12.71 3.71
C PHE A 207 5.63 -13.99 4.55
N THR A 208 6.16 -13.89 5.77
CA THR A 208 6.20 -14.98 6.74
C THR A 208 5.57 -14.55 8.07
N PRO A 209 4.46 -15.16 8.52
CA PRO A 209 3.64 -16.14 7.79
C PRO A 209 3.02 -15.53 6.52
N MET A 210 2.55 -16.41 5.62
CA MET A 210 1.83 -16.00 4.41
C MET A 210 0.62 -15.14 4.77
N ASP A 211 0.37 -14.10 3.98
CA ASP A 211 -0.67 -13.11 4.24
C ASP A 211 -1.26 -12.61 2.92
N SER A 212 -2.50 -13.00 2.61
CA SER A 212 -3.18 -12.54 1.40
C SER A 212 -3.71 -11.11 1.52
N SER A 213 -3.73 -10.51 2.71
CA SER A 213 -4.19 -9.13 2.88
C SER A 213 -3.18 -8.09 2.40
N ILE A 214 -1.89 -8.46 2.29
CA ILE A 214 -0.85 -7.52 1.89
C ILE A 214 -0.68 -7.53 0.36
N LEU A 215 -0.97 -6.40 -0.26
CA LEU A 215 -0.74 -6.13 -1.68
C LEU A 215 0.55 -5.34 -1.86
N GLY A 216 1.30 -5.63 -2.93
CA GLY A 216 2.60 -5.01 -3.18
C GLY A 216 2.82 -4.54 -4.62
N VAL A 217 3.53 -3.43 -4.77
CA VAL A 217 4.06 -2.96 -6.05
C VAL A 217 5.57 -2.73 -5.91
N TYR A 218 6.36 -3.45 -6.72
CA TYR A 218 7.80 -3.32 -6.76
C TYR A 218 8.24 -2.53 -7.99
N ARG A 219 9.11 -1.54 -7.81
CA ARG A 219 9.67 -0.74 -8.90
C ARG A 219 11.17 -0.51 -8.70
N THR A 220 11.93 -0.54 -9.80
CA THR A 220 13.37 -0.29 -9.79
C THR A 220 13.69 0.94 -10.62
N GLU A 221 14.37 1.91 -10.02
CA GLU A 221 14.98 3.04 -10.72
C GLU A 221 16.44 2.73 -11.09
N ALA A 222 16.65 2.25 -12.32
CA ALA A 222 17.95 1.73 -12.76
C ALA A 222 19.12 2.75 -12.67
N LYS A 223 18.85 4.05 -12.86
CA LYS A 223 19.90 5.10 -12.83
C LYS A 223 20.46 5.32 -11.43
N SER A 224 19.59 5.43 -10.43
CA SER A 224 19.96 5.61 -9.03
C SER A 224 20.23 4.28 -8.33
N LYS A 225 19.83 3.16 -8.95
CA LYS A 225 19.82 1.80 -8.39
C LYS A 225 19.01 1.72 -7.10
N ILE A 226 17.89 2.44 -7.07
CA ILE A 226 16.96 2.42 -5.94
C ILE A 226 15.79 1.53 -6.29
N ASP A 227 15.46 0.62 -5.39
CA ASP A 227 14.20 -0.11 -5.43
C ASP A 227 13.18 0.55 -4.50
N TYR A 228 11.94 0.60 -4.95
CA TYR A 228 10.79 1.08 -4.20
C TYR A 228 9.71 0.00 -4.15
N ILE A 229 9.27 -0.31 -2.95
CA ILE A 229 8.22 -1.28 -2.67
C ILE A 229 7.11 -0.55 -1.93
N TRP A 230 5.98 -0.40 -2.61
CA TRP A 230 4.75 0.10 -2.00
C TRP A 230 3.92 -1.09 -1.52
N LEU A 231 3.51 -1.09 -0.26
CA LEU A 231 2.69 -2.15 0.35
C LEU A 231 1.38 -1.56 0.87
N LEU A 232 0.29 -2.30 0.76
CA LEU A 232 -1.03 -2.00 1.30
C LEU A 232 -1.55 -3.21 2.08
N ASN A 233 -2.08 -2.98 3.27
CA ASN A 233 -2.95 -3.96 3.92
C ASN A 233 -4.40 -3.73 3.44
N ASP A 234 -4.88 -4.57 2.53
CA ASP A 234 -6.27 -4.53 2.02
C ASP A 234 -7.27 -5.23 2.97
N GLY A 235 -6.79 -5.77 4.08
CA GLY A 235 -7.61 -6.41 5.11
C GLY A 235 -8.24 -5.44 6.09
N ASN A 236 -9.24 -5.95 6.81
CA ASN A 236 -9.95 -5.24 7.89
C ASN A 236 -9.30 -5.44 9.28
N ALA A 237 -8.14 -6.10 9.34
CA ALA A 237 -7.39 -6.38 10.57
C ALA A 237 -5.93 -5.98 10.39
N THR A 238 -5.22 -5.75 11.50
CA THR A 238 -3.78 -5.47 11.45
C THR A 238 -3.02 -6.66 10.87
N ALA A 239 -2.30 -6.45 9.77
CA ALA A 239 -1.39 -7.43 9.20
C ALA A 239 -0.06 -7.41 9.97
N SER A 240 0.50 -8.58 10.28
CA SER A 240 1.75 -8.70 11.03
C SER A 240 2.55 -9.87 10.49
N SER A 241 3.61 -9.56 9.74
CA SER A 241 4.45 -10.52 9.04
C SER A 241 5.89 -10.01 8.94
N ILE A 242 6.82 -10.91 8.65
CA ILE A 242 8.16 -10.54 8.22
C ILE A 242 8.11 -10.46 6.69
N ALA A 243 8.45 -9.31 6.13
CA ALA A 243 8.64 -9.16 4.70
C ALA A 243 10.09 -9.48 4.33
N GLU A 244 10.25 -10.42 3.42
CA GLU A 244 11.52 -10.95 2.94
C GLU A 244 11.76 -10.46 1.51
N PHE A 245 12.77 -9.62 1.31
CA PHE A 245 13.06 -8.97 0.03
C PHE A 245 14.27 -9.62 -0.63
N GLU A 246 14.13 -10.03 -1.89
CA GLU A 246 15.23 -10.56 -2.71
C GLU A 246 16.11 -9.40 -3.23
N VAL A 247 17.00 -8.89 -2.38
CA VAL A 247 17.90 -7.76 -2.67
C VAL A 247 19.32 -8.02 -2.18
N ASP A 248 20.31 -7.43 -2.86
CA ASP A 248 21.72 -7.53 -2.47
C ASP A 248 21.97 -6.99 -1.06
N ARG A 249 22.94 -7.57 -0.33
CA ARG A 249 23.32 -7.12 1.02
C ARG A 249 24.03 -5.77 1.04
N GLU A 250 24.46 -5.25 -0.10
CA GLU A 250 25.07 -3.92 -0.26
C GLU A 250 24.03 -2.79 -0.42
N VAL A 251 22.85 -2.94 0.18
CA VAL A 251 21.80 -1.92 0.21
C VAL A 251 21.50 -1.41 1.61
N LEU A 252 21.06 -0.16 1.73
CA LEU A 252 20.52 0.43 2.95
C LEU A 252 18.98 0.50 2.84
N PRO A 253 18.23 -0.20 3.69
CA PRO A 253 16.78 -0.07 3.74
C PRO A 253 16.35 1.27 4.34
N PHE A 254 15.32 1.88 3.77
CA PHE A 254 14.71 3.11 4.25
C PHE A 254 13.19 3.06 4.04
N SER A 255 12.44 3.84 4.79
CA SER A 255 11.01 4.05 4.60
C SER A 255 10.75 5.47 4.08
N LEU A 256 9.67 5.62 3.32
CA LEU A 256 9.13 6.90 2.90
C LEU A 256 7.73 7.06 3.47
N ASP A 257 7.54 8.10 4.26
CA ASP A 257 6.22 8.47 4.76
C ASP A 257 5.48 9.26 3.68
N ALA A 258 4.39 8.70 3.14
CA ALA A 258 3.63 9.38 2.10
C ALA A 258 2.82 10.58 2.62
N TRP A 259 2.49 10.65 3.91
CA TRP A 259 1.78 11.78 4.52
C TRP A 259 2.71 12.98 4.72
N THR A 260 3.93 12.77 5.20
CA THR A 260 4.89 13.85 5.49
C THR A 260 5.86 14.11 4.34
N GLY A 261 6.22 13.06 3.59
CA GLY A 261 7.29 13.07 2.60
C GLY A 261 8.67 12.83 3.17
N ASP A 262 8.77 12.44 4.44
CA ASP A 262 10.04 12.18 5.09
C ASP A 262 10.62 10.84 4.65
N GLU A 263 11.95 10.81 4.52
CA GLU A 263 12.73 9.60 4.34
C GLU A 263 13.44 9.26 5.64
N GLN A 264 13.32 8.02 6.11
CA GLN A 264 14.00 7.56 7.33
C GLN A 264 14.69 6.21 7.09
N PRO A 265 15.95 6.02 7.55
CA PRO A 265 16.57 4.70 7.53
C PRO A 265 15.79 3.71 8.40
N ILE A 266 15.61 2.49 7.92
CA ILE A 266 14.95 1.44 8.71
C ILE A 266 15.95 0.91 9.74
N ALA A 267 15.57 0.95 11.02
CA ALA A 267 16.41 0.53 12.13
C ALA A 267 16.23 -0.94 12.52
N HIS A 268 15.11 -1.58 12.17
CA HIS A 268 14.84 -2.98 12.46
C HIS A 268 14.85 -3.81 11.18
N TYR A 269 15.90 -4.58 10.96
CA TYR A 269 15.97 -5.53 9.85
C TYR A 269 17.05 -6.58 10.08
N SER A 270 16.92 -7.68 9.36
CA SER A 270 17.75 -8.86 9.44
C SER A 270 18.27 -9.21 8.04
N PHE A 271 19.31 -10.02 7.96
CA PHE A 271 19.78 -10.61 6.70
C PHE A 271 19.73 -12.13 6.83
N SER A 272 19.08 -12.77 5.86
CA SER A 272 19.05 -14.23 5.73
C SER A 272 19.50 -14.59 4.32
N GLY A 273 20.70 -15.15 4.19
CA GLY A 273 21.32 -15.36 2.87
C GLY A 273 21.43 -14.04 2.07
N ASN A 274 20.80 -14.00 0.89
CA ASN A 274 20.71 -12.83 0.00
C ASN A 274 19.35 -12.13 0.11
N GLN A 275 18.70 -12.20 1.28
CA GLN A 275 17.45 -11.52 1.53
C GLN A 275 17.62 -10.50 2.67
N VAL A 276 16.89 -9.40 2.56
CA VAL A 276 16.64 -8.49 3.69
C VAL A 276 15.30 -8.84 4.29
N GLU A 277 15.25 -9.00 5.60
CA GLU A 277 14.03 -9.30 6.34
C GLU A 277 13.63 -8.09 7.18
N ILE A 278 12.41 -7.60 7.01
CA ILE A 278 11.87 -6.44 7.74
C ILE A 278 10.57 -6.86 8.43
N PRO A 279 10.50 -6.83 9.76
CA PRO A 279 9.24 -7.01 10.48
C PRO A 279 8.27 -5.88 10.13
N LEU A 280 7.07 -6.24 9.70
CA LEU A 280 6.00 -5.31 9.34
C LEU A 280 4.80 -5.45 10.29
N SER A 281 4.19 -4.32 10.59
CA SER A 281 2.87 -4.24 11.20
C SER A 281 2.11 -3.13 10.50
N LEU A 282 1.04 -3.48 9.78
CA LEU A 282 0.22 -2.55 9.01
C LEU A 282 -1.21 -2.57 9.54
N GLN A 283 -1.73 -1.43 9.94
CA GLN A 283 -3.14 -1.27 10.30
C GLN A 283 -4.05 -1.56 9.11
N PRO A 284 -5.35 -1.85 9.34
CA PRO A 284 -6.31 -2.01 8.26
C PRO A 284 -6.24 -0.82 7.27
N HIS A 285 -6.11 -1.10 5.98
CA HIS A 285 -6.02 -0.11 4.90
C HIS A 285 -4.81 0.84 4.98
N GLU A 286 -3.81 0.52 5.82
CA GLU A 286 -2.56 1.28 5.88
C GLU A 286 -1.69 0.96 4.66
N THR A 287 -0.98 1.99 4.18
CA THR A 287 0.06 1.83 3.17
C THR A 287 1.42 2.19 3.75
N THR A 288 2.46 1.52 3.27
CA THR A 288 3.85 1.88 3.56
C THR A 288 4.69 1.83 2.30
N ILE A 289 5.78 2.60 2.28
CA ILE A 289 6.76 2.58 1.21
C ILE A 289 8.11 2.23 1.82
N ILE A 290 8.67 1.12 1.38
CA ILE A 290 10.02 0.67 1.72
C ILE A 290 10.89 0.86 0.48
N GLY A 291 12.11 1.32 0.68
CA GLY A 291 13.09 1.45 -0.38
C GLY A 291 14.44 0.86 -0.01
N PHE A 292 15.18 0.47 -1.03
CA PHE A 292 16.56 -0.01 -0.91
C PHE A 292 17.44 0.85 -1.81
N LYS A 293 18.40 1.54 -1.21
CA LYS A 293 19.41 2.33 -1.95
C LYS A 293 20.79 1.72 -1.77
N PRO A 294 21.72 1.89 -2.73
CA PRO A 294 23.07 1.36 -2.58
C PRO A 294 23.73 1.89 -1.31
N LEU A 295 24.37 1.01 -0.55
CA LEU A 295 25.12 1.38 0.64
C LEU A 295 26.32 2.24 0.24
N ARG A 296 26.39 3.45 0.80
CA ARG A 296 27.52 4.37 0.61
C ARG A 296 28.22 4.56 1.95
N GLY A 297 29.43 4.01 2.08
CA GLY A 297 30.20 4.07 3.32
C GLY A 297 29.82 2.98 4.33
N LEU A 298 29.98 3.28 5.61
CA LEU A 298 29.69 2.34 6.69
C LEU A 298 28.19 2.24 6.96
N ARG A 299 27.69 1.01 7.08
CA ARG A 299 26.32 0.74 7.51
C ARG A 299 26.12 1.21 8.96
N PRO A 300 25.08 2.02 9.24
CA PRO A 300 24.72 2.35 10.62
C PRO A 300 24.42 1.10 11.43
N ALA A 301 24.64 1.13 12.74
CA ALA A 301 24.20 0.04 13.63
C ALA A 301 22.68 -0.09 13.56
N TYR A 302 22.17 -1.32 13.50
CA TYR A 302 20.74 -1.61 13.34
C TYR A 302 20.34 -2.76 14.26
N VAL A 303 19.06 -2.87 14.56
CA VAL A 303 18.49 -3.95 15.38
C VAL A 303 18.15 -5.12 14.47
N THR A 304 18.61 -6.32 14.83
CA THR A 304 18.31 -7.57 14.11
C THR A 304 17.17 -8.36 14.74
N LYS A 305 16.94 -8.16 16.04
CA LYS A 305 15.91 -8.88 16.79
C LYS A 305 15.51 -8.09 18.03
N THR A 306 14.22 -8.15 18.34
CA THR A 306 13.64 -7.61 19.57
C THR A 306 12.79 -8.66 20.28
N THR A 307 12.79 -8.66 21.61
CA THR A 307 11.83 -9.42 22.43
C THR A 307 11.35 -8.56 23.61
N GLY A 308 10.20 -8.94 24.19
CA GLY A 308 9.58 -8.17 25.26
C GLY A 308 8.76 -6.99 24.75
N GLN A 309 8.78 -5.88 25.48
CA GLN A 309 7.90 -4.73 25.27
C GLN A 309 8.59 -3.57 24.53
N VAL A 310 9.21 -3.86 23.38
CA VAL A 310 9.76 -2.83 22.49
C VAL A 310 8.61 -2.21 21.70
N GLU A 311 8.46 -0.88 21.76
CA GLU A 311 7.45 -0.17 20.97
C GLU A 311 7.94 0.16 19.58
N SER A 312 9.16 0.70 19.49
CA SER A 312 9.78 1.07 18.22
C SER A 312 11.29 1.13 18.36
N VAL A 313 11.97 1.03 17.22
CA VAL A 313 13.40 1.28 17.12
C VAL A 313 13.63 2.23 15.96
N GLY A 314 14.58 3.14 16.11
CA GLY A 314 14.78 4.21 15.14
C GLY A 314 16.14 4.86 15.28
N TYR A 315 16.33 5.94 14.54
CA TYR A 315 17.51 6.78 14.64
C TYR A 315 17.10 8.17 15.11
N THR A 316 17.88 8.73 16.03
CA THR A 316 17.78 10.15 16.38
C THR A 316 18.21 11.01 15.19
N VAL A 317 17.95 12.32 15.24
CA VAL A 317 18.37 13.27 14.20
C VAL A 317 19.90 13.28 14.00
N ASP A 318 20.68 13.02 15.05
CA ASP A 318 22.14 12.87 14.99
C ASP A 318 22.62 11.46 14.60
N GLY A 319 21.70 10.57 14.20
CA GLY A 319 21.99 9.24 13.65
C GLY A 319 22.30 8.16 14.70
N LYS A 320 21.97 8.39 15.97
CA LYS A 320 22.14 7.39 17.03
C LYS A 320 20.95 6.43 17.04
N LEU A 321 21.25 5.13 17.07
CA LEU A 321 20.25 4.09 17.23
C LEU A 321 19.59 4.20 18.62
N TYR A 322 18.26 4.18 18.67
CA TYR A 322 17.49 4.15 19.91
C TYR A 322 16.39 3.08 19.85
N ALA A 323 15.91 2.69 21.03
CA ALA A 323 14.74 1.82 21.20
C ALA A 323 13.78 2.47 22.22
N SER A 324 12.52 2.64 21.82
CA SER A 324 11.42 3.05 22.70
C SER A 324 10.78 1.82 23.32
N LEU A 325 10.55 1.84 24.63
CA LEU A 325 10.15 0.67 25.40
C LEU A 325 8.89 0.95 26.22
N LYS A 326 8.01 -0.04 26.32
CA LYS A 326 6.87 -0.08 27.26
C LYS A 326 7.17 -0.86 28.54
N GLY A 327 8.26 -1.61 28.56
CA GLY A 327 8.64 -2.46 29.68
C GLY A 327 9.99 -3.15 29.48
N SER A 328 10.24 -4.18 30.29
CA SER A 328 11.45 -5.01 30.15
C SER A 328 11.51 -5.64 28.76
N SER A 329 12.64 -5.45 28.09
CA SER A 329 12.82 -5.80 26.69
C SER A 329 14.25 -6.20 26.41
N THR A 330 14.45 -6.90 25.31
CA THR A 330 15.78 -7.26 24.85
C THR A 330 15.94 -6.90 23.39
N VAL A 331 17.07 -6.27 23.06
CA VAL A 331 17.39 -5.78 21.72
C VAL A 331 18.73 -6.33 21.29
N THR A 332 18.78 -7.05 20.17
CA THR A 332 20.04 -7.50 19.56
C THR A 332 20.46 -6.51 18.48
N VAL A 333 21.65 -5.92 18.63
CA VAL A 333 22.20 -4.94 17.68
C VAL A 333 23.21 -5.62 16.76
N SER A 334 23.25 -5.22 15.49
CA SER A 334 24.11 -5.81 14.48
C SER A 334 25.60 -5.79 14.87
N GLY A 335 26.24 -6.96 14.78
CA GLY A 335 27.64 -7.14 15.14
C GLY A 335 27.96 -6.93 16.63
N ARG A 336 26.95 -6.93 17.51
CA ARG A 336 27.09 -6.71 18.96
C ARG A 336 26.27 -7.71 19.77
N ASP A 337 26.51 -7.70 21.07
CA ASP A 337 25.80 -8.53 22.05
C ASP A 337 24.33 -8.09 22.23
N GLU A 338 23.57 -8.99 22.84
CA GLU A 338 22.20 -8.79 23.25
C GLU A 338 22.11 -7.79 24.42
N HIS A 339 21.26 -6.76 24.29
CA HIS A 339 21.06 -5.72 25.30
C HIS A 339 19.72 -5.92 26.02
N VAL A 340 19.78 -6.21 27.31
CA VAL A 340 18.59 -6.24 28.19
C VAL A 340 18.32 -4.82 28.70
N LEU A 341 17.17 -4.28 28.35
CA LEU A 341 16.72 -2.93 28.69
C LEU A 341 15.50 -3.01 29.59
N LYS A 342 15.40 -2.08 30.56
CA LYS A 342 14.26 -1.97 31.46
C LYS A 342 13.74 -0.54 31.44
N ALA A 343 12.44 -0.41 31.23
CA ALA A 343 11.72 0.83 31.36
C ALA A 343 10.48 0.60 32.23
N THR A 344 10.10 1.61 33.00
CA THR A 344 8.81 1.66 33.69
C THR A 344 8.02 2.78 33.07
N VAL A 345 6.96 2.43 32.34
CA VAL A 345 6.10 3.39 31.67
C VAL A 345 4.82 3.57 32.49
N PRO A 346 4.42 4.82 32.79
CA PRO A 346 3.14 5.10 33.45
C PRO A 346 1.95 4.54 32.67
N GLU A 347 0.86 4.24 33.38
CA GLU A 347 -0.43 3.91 32.77
C GLU A 347 -0.90 5.04 31.83
N SER A 348 -1.55 4.67 30.74
CA SER A 348 -2.11 5.64 29.80
C SER A 348 -3.22 6.45 30.44
N SER A 349 -3.20 7.77 30.28
CA SER A 349 -4.29 8.66 30.70
C SER A 349 -5.30 8.88 29.57
N SER A 350 -6.58 8.95 29.89
CA SER A 350 -7.66 9.29 28.94
C SER A 350 -8.08 10.76 29.07
N ILE A 351 -8.34 11.41 27.93
CA ILE A 351 -8.90 12.76 27.88
C ILE A 351 -10.42 12.65 27.69
N SER A 352 -11.17 12.81 28.79
CA SER A 352 -12.61 12.49 28.82
C SER A 352 -13.53 13.69 28.58
N LEU A 353 -13.09 14.91 28.87
CA LEU A 353 -13.89 16.13 28.79
C LEU A 353 -13.19 17.16 27.90
N TRP A 354 -13.98 17.80 27.05
CA TRP A 354 -13.50 18.71 26.02
C TRP A 354 -14.35 19.98 26.00
N ASP A 355 -13.73 21.11 25.71
CA ASP A 355 -14.41 22.31 25.23
C ASP A 355 -14.58 22.20 23.72
N LEU A 356 -15.81 22.38 23.23
CA LEU A 356 -16.16 22.23 21.81
C LEU A 356 -16.63 23.56 21.23
N LYS A 357 -16.14 23.87 20.03
CA LYS A 357 -16.68 24.89 19.15
C LYS A 357 -17.07 24.24 17.83
N ILE A 358 -18.36 24.13 17.55
CA ILE A 358 -18.88 23.49 16.33
C ILE A 358 -19.39 24.57 15.38
N GLN A 359 -18.79 24.64 14.20
CA GLN A 359 -19.30 25.39 13.06
C GLN A 359 -20.35 24.55 12.35
N ASN A 360 -21.58 25.04 12.22
CA ASN A 360 -22.66 24.43 11.46
C ASN A 360 -22.79 25.17 10.12
N TRP A 361 -22.45 24.48 9.03
CA TRP A 361 -22.48 24.97 7.66
C TRP A 361 -23.81 24.58 7.00
N ARG A 362 -24.53 25.56 6.45
CA ARG A 362 -25.84 25.36 5.84
C ARG A 362 -26.13 26.36 4.73
N GLY A 363 -27.10 26.04 3.87
CA GLY A 363 -27.70 27.00 2.96
C GLY A 363 -28.53 28.05 3.70
N SER A 364 -28.79 29.18 3.03
CA SER A 364 -29.70 30.18 3.58
C SER A 364 -31.14 29.66 3.65
N PRO A 365 -31.82 29.70 4.81
CA PRO A 365 -33.21 29.29 4.90
C PRO A 365 -34.16 30.27 4.18
N ASN A 366 -33.73 31.53 4.00
CA ASN A 366 -34.54 32.60 3.42
C ASN A 366 -34.29 32.79 1.91
N TYR A 367 -33.20 32.24 1.38
CA TYR A 367 -32.79 32.42 -0.02
C TYR A 367 -32.48 31.06 -0.66
N THR A 368 -33.54 30.38 -1.11
CA THR A 368 -33.46 29.02 -1.69
C THR A 368 -32.81 28.95 -3.07
N THR A 369 -32.41 30.08 -3.65
CA THR A 369 -31.64 30.16 -4.90
C THR A 369 -30.18 30.56 -4.67
N SER A 370 -29.78 30.81 -3.42
CA SER A 370 -28.39 31.08 -3.07
C SER A 370 -27.63 29.78 -2.81
N ILE A 371 -26.38 29.74 -3.25
CA ILE A 371 -25.41 28.68 -2.95
C ILE A 371 -24.42 29.08 -1.85
N GLU A 372 -24.58 30.27 -1.27
CA GLU A 372 -23.71 30.77 -0.21
C GLU A 372 -23.83 29.91 1.04
N THR A 373 -22.68 29.60 1.65
CA THR A 373 -22.63 28.86 2.91
C THR A 373 -22.78 29.82 4.08
N GLN A 374 -23.84 29.64 4.86
CA GLN A 374 -24.02 30.30 6.15
C GLN A 374 -23.40 29.44 7.26
N ILE A 375 -22.68 30.07 8.18
CA ILE A 375 -22.02 29.40 9.30
C ILE A 375 -22.59 29.92 10.61
N THR A 376 -23.16 29.02 11.42
CA THR A 376 -23.53 29.29 12.82
C THR A 376 -22.53 28.57 13.73
N VAL A 377 -22.23 29.13 14.90
CA VAL A 377 -21.29 28.53 15.85
C VAL A 377 -22.00 28.14 17.15
N HIS A 378 -21.86 26.88 17.54
CA HIS A 378 -22.30 26.34 18.83
C HIS A 378 -21.08 26.12 19.73
N LYS A 379 -21.22 26.38 21.03
CA LYS A 379 -20.16 26.20 22.02
C LYS A 379 -20.65 25.32 23.16
N PHE A 380 -19.82 24.37 23.57
CA PHE A 380 -20.08 23.47 24.70
C PHE A 380 -18.82 23.39 25.55
N SER A 381 -19.00 23.24 26.87
CA SER A 381 -17.90 23.11 27.80
C SER A 381 -18.01 21.84 28.62
N ASN A 382 -16.88 21.24 28.96
CA ASN A 382 -16.80 19.97 29.69
C ASN A 382 -17.67 18.86 29.05
N GLN A 383 -17.65 18.78 27.72
CA GLN A 383 -18.45 17.85 26.95
C GLN A 383 -17.70 16.54 26.74
N SER A 384 -18.38 15.42 26.98
CA SER A 384 -17.87 14.10 26.60
C SER A 384 -17.94 13.89 25.09
N LEU A 385 -17.04 13.06 24.55
CA LEU A 385 -17.07 12.70 23.14
C LEU A 385 -18.26 11.78 22.84
N VAL A 386 -19.27 12.34 22.19
CA VAL A 386 -20.44 11.63 21.66
C VAL A 386 -20.73 12.12 20.22
N PRO A 387 -21.45 11.35 19.39
CA PRO A 387 -21.92 11.84 18.11
C PRO A 387 -22.65 13.19 18.25
N TRP A 388 -22.39 14.13 17.36
CA TRP A 388 -22.88 15.51 17.51
C TRP A 388 -24.40 15.64 17.69
N LYS A 389 -25.18 14.78 17.02
CA LYS A 389 -26.65 14.70 17.17
C LYS A 389 -27.12 14.39 18.59
N GLU A 390 -26.25 13.81 19.42
CA GLU A 390 -26.53 13.48 20.83
C GLU A 390 -26.16 14.64 21.77
N ILE A 391 -25.44 15.65 21.29
CA ILE A 391 -25.09 16.85 22.07
C ILE A 391 -26.27 17.83 22.10
N SER A 392 -26.94 18.05 20.95
CA SER A 392 -28.06 18.97 20.84
C SER A 392 -28.94 18.65 19.63
N ALA A 393 -30.25 18.89 19.75
CA ALA A 393 -31.20 18.74 18.63
C ALA A 393 -30.86 19.66 17.44
N ASP A 394 -30.22 20.81 17.68
CA ASP A 394 -29.76 21.72 16.61
C ASP A 394 -28.66 21.12 15.72
N LEU A 395 -28.10 19.98 16.14
CA LEU A 395 -27.02 19.24 15.51
C LEU A 395 -27.51 17.89 14.94
N GLU A 396 -28.80 17.73 14.64
CA GLU A 396 -29.34 16.48 14.10
C GLU A 396 -28.99 16.27 12.61
N SER A 397 -29.16 17.31 11.78
CA SER A 397 -28.97 17.26 10.32
C SER A 397 -28.04 18.36 9.86
N PHE A 398 -26.74 18.19 10.08
CA PHE A 398 -25.76 19.23 9.81
C PHE A 398 -24.43 18.71 9.26
N SER A 399 -23.64 19.64 8.76
CA SER A 399 -22.27 19.42 8.31
C SER A 399 -21.42 20.61 8.75
N GLY A 400 -20.14 20.39 9.02
CA GLY A 400 -19.27 21.50 9.43
C GLY A 400 -17.97 21.07 10.06
N ILE A 401 -17.45 21.91 10.95
CA ILE A 401 -16.11 21.76 11.55
C ILE A 401 -16.26 21.84 13.06
N GLY A 402 -15.84 20.80 13.78
CA GLY A 402 -15.69 20.83 15.24
C GLY A 402 -14.25 21.11 15.63
N THR A 403 -14.04 22.08 16.51
CA THR A 403 -12.79 22.28 17.22
C THR A 403 -12.96 21.77 18.65
N TYR A 404 -12.09 20.84 19.03
CA TYR A 404 -12.07 20.21 20.35
C TYR A 404 -10.81 20.66 21.08
N SER A 405 -10.95 21.08 22.33
CA SER A 405 -9.83 21.54 23.16
C SER A 405 -9.89 20.91 24.54
N ALA A 406 -8.75 20.43 25.01
CA ALA A 406 -8.59 19.85 26.33
C ALA A 406 -7.14 20.01 26.79
N SER A 407 -6.89 19.73 28.07
CA SER A 407 -5.56 19.70 28.66
C SER A 407 -5.34 18.38 29.36
N PHE A 408 -4.10 17.91 29.36
CA PHE A 408 -3.69 16.68 30.04
C PHE A 408 -2.36 16.91 30.77
N THR A 409 -2.08 16.08 31.76
CA THR A 409 -0.84 16.15 32.53
C THR A 409 0.17 15.14 32.00
N VAL A 410 1.41 15.55 31.81
CA VAL A 410 2.51 14.65 31.47
C VAL A 410 3.13 14.12 32.77
N PRO A 411 3.26 12.79 32.94
CA PRO A 411 3.90 12.21 34.12
C PRO A 411 5.34 12.69 34.30
N ASP A 412 5.77 12.84 35.56
CA ASP A 412 7.13 13.25 35.92
C ASP A 412 8.11 12.06 35.85
N VAL A 413 8.49 11.68 34.63
CA VAL A 413 9.37 10.54 34.34
C VAL A 413 10.41 10.95 33.29
N GLY A 414 11.69 10.80 33.65
CA GLY A 414 12.79 11.13 32.73
C GLY A 414 12.80 10.26 31.47
N ASN A 415 13.14 10.87 30.33
CA ASN A 415 13.19 10.24 29.01
C ASN A 415 11.89 9.54 28.57
N ILE A 416 10.73 10.06 29.00
CA ILE A 416 9.43 9.55 28.58
C ILE A 416 9.07 10.02 27.16
N GLY A 417 8.76 9.06 26.29
CA GLY A 417 8.08 9.31 25.02
C GLY A 417 6.56 9.25 25.19
N ALA A 418 5.82 9.91 24.32
CA ALA A 418 4.37 9.97 24.39
C ALA A 418 3.72 9.74 23.02
N TYR A 419 2.63 8.99 23.01
CA TYR A 419 1.77 8.78 21.85
C TYR A 419 0.35 9.24 22.16
N LEU A 420 -0.27 9.97 21.23
CA LEU A 420 -1.68 10.31 21.26
C LEU A 420 -2.47 9.28 20.43
N SER A 421 -3.43 8.61 21.06
CA SER A 421 -4.40 7.75 20.38
C SER A 421 -5.67 8.56 20.10
N VAL A 422 -6.00 8.77 18.83
CA VAL A 422 -7.11 9.65 18.41
C VAL A 422 -8.47 8.94 18.29
N GLY A 423 -8.52 7.62 18.46
CA GLY A 423 -9.76 6.83 18.34
C GLY A 423 -10.34 6.83 16.92
N PRO A 424 -11.61 6.41 16.74
CA PRO A 424 -12.26 6.42 15.44
C PRO A 424 -12.56 7.85 14.97
N ILE A 425 -12.27 8.15 13.70
CA ILE A 425 -12.45 9.47 13.09
C ILE A 425 -13.54 9.38 12.03
N SER A 426 -14.65 10.10 12.25
CA SER A 426 -15.60 10.33 11.16
C SER A 426 -15.04 11.45 10.26
N ASN A 427 -14.74 11.10 9.00
CA ASN A 427 -14.18 11.97 7.98
C ASN A 427 -12.69 12.30 8.15
N THR A 428 -12.33 13.39 8.84
CA THR A 428 -10.97 13.93 8.81
C THR A 428 -10.64 14.73 10.06
N LEU A 429 -9.37 14.76 10.47
CA LEU A 429 -8.90 15.44 11.68
C LEU A 429 -7.58 16.17 11.43
N ARG A 430 -7.36 17.27 12.15
CA ARG A 430 -6.04 17.85 12.39
C ARG A 430 -5.86 18.00 13.90
N VAL A 431 -4.63 17.80 14.38
CA VAL A 431 -4.30 17.84 15.80
C VAL A 431 -3.22 18.86 16.04
N TRP A 432 -3.36 19.59 17.15
CA TRP A 432 -2.34 20.48 17.69
C TRP A 432 -2.02 20.07 19.12
N VAL A 433 -0.73 20.10 19.47
CA VAL A 433 -0.24 19.92 20.84
C VAL A 433 0.64 21.12 21.17
N ASN A 434 0.27 21.90 22.18
CA ASN A 434 0.98 23.12 22.59
C ASN A 434 1.27 24.06 21.39
N ASP A 435 0.22 24.40 20.63
CA ASP A 435 0.26 25.24 19.41
C ASP A 435 1.06 24.67 18.22
N HIS A 436 1.68 23.50 18.36
CA HIS A 436 2.33 22.80 17.25
C HIS A 436 1.34 21.89 16.53
N GLN A 437 1.09 22.16 15.25
CA GLN A 437 0.31 21.25 14.42
C GLN A 437 1.09 19.96 14.19
N LEU A 438 0.47 18.82 14.47
CA LEU A 438 1.05 17.52 14.14
C LEU A 438 1.05 17.33 12.62
N SER A 439 2.01 16.54 12.14
CA SER A 439 2.00 16.04 10.76
C SER A 439 0.66 15.37 10.43
N PRO A 440 0.17 15.46 9.18
CA PRO A 440 -1.01 14.74 8.77
C PRO A 440 -0.77 13.23 8.89
N PHE A 441 -1.80 12.48 9.21
CA PHE A 441 -1.78 11.03 9.31
C PHE A 441 -3.08 10.46 8.75
N GLY A 442 -3.01 9.24 8.23
CA GLY A 442 -4.16 8.53 7.69
C GLY A 442 -4.56 7.37 8.59
N ALA A 443 -5.86 7.11 8.64
CA ALA A 443 -6.53 6.02 9.34
C ALA A 443 -7.12 6.36 10.72
N ASP A 444 -8.17 5.59 11.03
CA ASP A 444 -8.82 5.54 12.33
C ASP A 444 -7.93 4.81 13.33
N ASN A 445 -8.06 5.16 14.62
CA ASN A 445 -7.37 4.51 15.73
C ASN A 445 -5.83 4.57 15.67
N VAL A 446 -5.28 5.53 14.92
CA VAL A 446 -3.84 5.73 14.82
C VAL A 446 -3.27 6.26 16.13
N LYS A 447 -2.04 5.82 16.43
CA LYS A 447 -1.20 6.39 17.48
C LYS A 447 -0.19 7.34 16.84
N VAL A 448 -0.25 8.61 17.22
CA VAL A 448 0.64 9.64 16.71
C VAL A 448 1.67 9.97 17.77
N GLU A 449 2.95 9.94 17.43
CA GLU A 449 4.00 10.32 18.36
C GLU A 449 3.94 11.83 18.66
N ILE A 450 3.90 12.18 19.96
CA ILE A 450 3.85 13.56 20.44
C ILE A 450 5.00 13.92 21.37
N SER A 451 5.99 13.04 21.53
CA SER A 451 7.14 13.18 22.44
C SER A 451 7.87 14.52 22.31
N ASN A 452 7.95 15.07 21.09
CA ASN A 452 8.65 16.33 20.82
C ASN A 452 7.81 17.59 21.11
N TYR A 453 6.52 17.43 21.42
CA TYR A 453 5.57 18.52 21.65
C TYR A 453 5.12 18.60 23.11
N THR A 454 5.49 17.62 23.94
CA THR A 454 5.30 17.69 25.40
C THR A 454 6.44 18.49 26.04
N PRO A 455 6.20 19.15 27.20
CA PRO A 455 7.27 19.81 27.93
C PRO A 455 8.43 18.84 28.19
N LYS A 456 9.63 19.19 27.72
CA LYS A 456 10.82 18.40 28.00
C LYS A 456 11.16 18.54 29.48
N GLN A 457 11.21 17.41 30.17
CA GLN A 457 11.75 17.37 31.51
C GLN A 457 13.27 17.31 31.43
N SER A 458 13.92 18.14 32.23
CA SER A 458 15.38 18.33 32.29
C SER A 458 16.11 17.13 32.88
#